data_AF-A0A6J5WKN7-F1
#
_entry.id   AF-A0A6J5WKN7-F1
#
_cell.length_a   1.000
_cell.length_b   1.000
_cell.length_c   1.000
_cell.angle_alpha   90.00
_cell.angle_beta   90.00
_cell.angle_gamma   90.00
#
_symmetry.space_group_name_H-M   'P 1'
#
loop_
_entity.id
_entity.type
_entity.pdbx_description
1 polymer ?
#
loop_
_entity_poly.entity_id
_entity_poly.type
_entity_poly.pdbx_seq_one_letter_code
_entity_poly.pdbx_strand_id
1 'polypeptide(L)'
;MEVDRDLIDYDYIDYIKKQWSDNNLTYIVMGSCISFYNFRVDYASKKQHYDGELFLEENNQGGMPVTFMNMDAVRTKLSVGEIFRLNVKVSNERILRPWMYTFCKQKKSLGDVCSASEAEKNMAKGWWGLCSDKFDNTLNELQGNVDISDCEKELIEAIAHIHDCGLFHGSLNEYDNYVVVGDQLKLFNINGCLEGLKVQDQYSRKIQDFQEFRDTLKKLLEPSTKWLERDGFLNCFDAATVFSYKKYVEKLKNHPFLLTPHERHEQTRHERVGWVVRTDVGLLLQAGGKGGLWGTAMEAEAIRKATVACISSGVNKVEVESDAMAIIQMIRGERRADMEEVAIVFYMQVLATEFQQVAFLHTSRRCNKVAHEVAAFVTRYGGNNACFIG
;
A
#
# COMPACT_ATOMS: atom_id res chain seq x y z
N MET A 1 10.71 40.41 -6.26
CA MET A 1 9.93 41.42 -5.52
C MET A 1 10.41 41.35 -4.09
N GLU A 2 11.27 42.28 -3.67
CA GLU A 2 11.68 42.40 -2.28
C GLU A 2 10.47 42.89 -1.49
N VAL A 3 10.03 42.09 -0.52
CA VAL A 3 8.94 42.45 0.40
C VAL A 3 9.59 43.13 1.61
N ASP A 4 9.16 44.35 1.83
CA ASP A 4 9.49 45.22 2.95
C ASP A 4 9.11 44.55 4.29
N ARG A 5 10.09 44.27 5.16
CA ARG A 5 9.91 43.49 6.41
C ARG A 5 9.55 44.34 7.62
N ASP A 6 9.40 45.65 7.47
CA ASP A 6 9.39 46.59 8.60
C ASP A 6 8.02 47.21 8.94
N LEU A 7 6.91 46.61 8.50
CA LEU A 7 5.55 47.03 8.88
C LEU A 7 4.78 45.87 9.53
N ILE A 8 5.26 45.43 10.69
CA ILE A 8 4.39 44.74 11.64
C ILE A 8 3.47 45.80 12.23
N ASP A 9 2.16 45.66 11.98
CA ASP A 9 1.14 46.56 12.52
C ASP A 9 1.22 46.56 14.05
N TYR A 10 1.54 47.72 14.65
CA TYR A 10 1.67 47.87 16.10
C TYR A 10 0.37 47.47 16.81
N ASP A 11 -0.78 47.68 16.16
CA ASP A 11 -2.09 47.30 16.66
C ASP A 11 -2.25 45.77 16.71
N TYR A 12 -1.58 45.04 15.80
CA TYR A 12 -1.62 43.58 15.77
C TYR A 12 -0.80 42.96 16.91
N ILE A 13 0.41 43.48 17.20
CA ILE A 13 1.19 42.99 18.36
C ILE A 13 0.47 43.28 19.68
N ASP A 14 -0.16 44.43 19.83
CA ASP A 14 -0.90 44.76 21.04
C ASP A 14 -2.21 43.99 21.14
N TYR A 15 -2.88 43.69 20.02
CA TYR A 15 -3.97 42.71 19.97
C TYR A 15 -3.50 41.32 20.42
N ILE A 16 -2.35 40.86 19.95
CA ILE A 16 -1.75 39.56 20.29
C ILE A 16 -1.40 39.49 21.79
N LYS A 17 -0.74 40.53 22.33
CA LYS A 17 -0.47 40.63 23.77
C LYS A 17 -1.75 40.66 24.57
N LYS A 18 -2.77 41.39 24.10
CA LYS A 18 -4.09 41.46 24.72
C LYS A 18 -4.79 40.10 24.70
N GLN A 19 -4.82 39.37 23.59
CA GLN A 19 -5.42 38.02 23.54
C GLN A 19 -4.66 37.02 24.42
N TRP A 20 -3.32 37.10 24.47
CA TRP A 20 -2.52 36.28 25.37
C TRP A 20 -2.76 36.59 26.85
N SER A 21 -2.94 37.86 27.20
CA SER A 21 -3.25 38.32 28.55
C SER A 21 -4.72 38.06 28.95
N ASP A 22 -5.66 38.21 28.02
CA ASP A 22 -7.10 38.08 28.25
C ASP A 22 -7.57 36.62 28.17
N ASN A 23 -6.87 35.76 27.42
CA ASN A 23 -6.99 34.29 27.30
C ASN A 23 -8.31 33.68 27.84
N ASN A 24 -9.42 34.05 27.19
CA ASN A 24 -10.79 33.71 27.56
C ASN A 24 -11.31 32.48 26.78
N LEU A 25 -10.51 31.40 26.76
CA LEU A 25 -10.80 30.08 26.16
C LEU A 25 -10.75 29.99 24.63
N THR A 26 -10.87 31.09 23.90
CA THR A 26 -11.03 31.05 22.43
C THR A 26 -9.72 31.15 21.62
N TYR A 27 -8.65 31.74 22.16
CA TYR A 27 -7.42 31.98 21.37
C TYR A 27 -6.16 31.67 22.18
N ILE A 28 -5.24 30.89 21.59
CA ILE A 28 -3.89 30.68 22.12
C ILE A 28 -2.89 31.31 21.14
N VAL A 29 -2.00 32.15 21.67
CA VAL A 29 -0.97 32.91 20.93
C VAL A 29 0.40 32.26 21.15
N MET A 30 1.27 32.11 20.15
CA MET A 30 2.68 31.71 20.40
C MET A 30 3.70 32.34 19.46
N GLY A 31 4.84 32.79 20.02
CA GLY A 31 6.16 32.78 19.38
C GLY A 31 6.42 33.74 18.20
N SER A 32 7.70 33.94 17.85
CA SER A 32 8.27 35.06 17.08
C SER A 32 7.92 35.17 15.58
N CYS A 33 7.05 34.31 15.05
CA CYS A 33 6.44 34.45 13.72
C CYS A 33 4.94 34.26 13.92
N ILE A 34 4.15 35.33 13.86
CA ILE A 34 2.88 35.42 14.56
C ILE A 34 1.82 34.55 13.88
N SER A 35 1.59 33.36 14.44
CA SER A 35 0.43 32.52 14.12
C SER A 35 -0.40 32.35 15.38
N PHE A 36 -1.71 32.61 15.30
CA PHE A 36 -2.64 32.32 16.39
C PHE A 36 -3.53 31.14 15.99
N TYR A 37 -3.94 30.33 16.95
CA TYR A 37 -4.91 29.27 16.67
C TYR A 37 -6.09 29.31 17.63
N ASN A 38 -7.26 28.99 17.09
CA ASN A 38 -8.51 28.87 17.80
C ASN A 38 -8.89 27.39 17.86
N PHE A 39 -9.09 26.87 19.06
CA PHE A 39 -9.63 25.53 19.25
C PHE A 39 -11.13 25.64 19.48
N ARG A 40 -11.91 24.81 18.77
CA ARG A 40 -13.37 24.88 18.86
C ARG A 40 -13.95 24.21 20.11
N VAL A 41 -13.16 23.55 20.97
CA VAL A 41 -13.68 22.65 22.01
C VAL A 41 -12.96 22.79 23.36
N ASP A 42 -13.74 22.62 24.43
CA ASP A 42 -13.28 22.58 25.83
C ASP A 42 -12.26 21.43 26.06
N TYR A 43 -11.12 21.77 26.66
CA TYR A 43 -9.93 20.91 26.74
C TYR A 43 -10.07 19.85 27.84
N ALA A 44 -10.64 18.69 27.51
CA ALA A 44 -10.50 17.50 28.35
C ALA A 44 -9.19 16.78 28.01
N SER A 45 -8.28 16.61 28.99
CA SER A 45 -6.92 16.05 28.86
C SER A 45 -6.81 14.60 28.36
N LYS A 46 -7.92 14.00 27.90
CA LYS A 46 -8.02 12.60 27.47
C LYS A 46 -8.23 12.42 25.97
N LYS A 47 -8.47 13.48 25.21
CA LYS A 47 -8.62 13.36 23.75
C LYS A 47 -7.25 13.26 23.07
N GLN A 48 -7.17 12.37 22.08
CA GLN A 48 -5.98 12.18 21.24
C GLN A 48 -5.84 13.26 20.15
N HIS A 49 -6.95 13.87 19.72
CA HIS A 49 -6.96 14.88 18.66
C HIS A 49 -7.88 16.05 19.03
N TYR A 50 -7.53 17.24 18.54
CA TYR A 50 -8.30 18.47 18.71
C TYR A 50 -8.34 19.24 17.40
N ASP A 51 -9.54 19.51 16.90
CA ASP A 51 -9.73 20.37 15.73
C ASP A 51 -9.64 21.84 16.11
N GLY A 52 -9.02 22.60 15.22
CA GLY A 52 -8.87 24.04 15.36
C GLY A 52 -8.70 24.75 14.03
N GLU A 53 -8.41 26.03 14.13
CA GLU A 53 -8.12 26.91 13.00
C GLU A 53 -6.80 27.61 13.29
N LEU A 54 -5.87 27.58 12.33
CA LEU A 54 -4.58 28.27 12.37
C LEU A 54 -4.66 29.53 11.52
N PHE A 55 -4.43 30.67 12.14
CA PHE A 55 -4.39 31.97 11.50
C PHE A 55 -2.95 32.43 11.39
N LEU A 56 -2.53 32.75 10.17
CA LEU A 56 -1.20 33.26 9.87
C LEU A 56 -1.28 34.79 9.76
N GLU A 57 -0.28 35.50 10.26
CA GLU A 57 -0.18 36.97 10.19
C GLU A 57 -0.40 37.54 8.78
N GLU A 58 0.06 36.83 7.76
CA GLU A 58 -0.07 37.27 6.36
C GLU A 58 -1.49 37.09 5.79
N ASN A 59 -2.38 36.38 6.49
CA ASN A 59 -3.67 35.94 5.97
C ASN A 59 -4.84 36.54 6.75
N ASN A 60 -5.28 37.73 6.33
CA ASN A 60 -6.50 38.38 6.84
C ASN A 60 -7.81 37.65 6.43
N GLN A 61 -7.72 36.54 5.70
CA GLN A 61 -8.86 35.79 5.15
C GLN A 61 -9.01 34.41 5.81
N GLY A 62 -9.49 34.39 7.05
CA GLY A 62 -9.96 33.17 7.72
C GLY A 62 -8.85 32.24 8.22
N GLY A 63 -9.18 31.43 9.23
CA GLY A 63 -8.24 30.47 9.79
C GLY A 63 -8.19 29.19 8.96
N MET A 64 -7.00 28.67 8.72
CA MET A 64 -6.77 27.40 8.04
C MET A 64 -7.21 26.25 8.96
N PRO A 65 -8.10 25.36 8.54
CA PRO A 65 -8.53 24.26 9.39
C PRO A 65 -7.37 23.29 9.64
N VAL A 66 -7.11 23.00 10.91
CA VAL A 66 -6.01 22.14 11.35
C VAL A 66 -6.47 21.16 12.42
N THR A 67 -5.73 20.07 12.56
CA THR A 67 -5.92 19.12 13.66
C THR A 67 -4.62 19.05 14.49
N PHE A 68 -4.76 19.19 15.80
CA PHE A 68 -3.68 19.03 16.76
C PHE A 68 -3.74 17.66 17.41
N MET A 69 -2.65 16.91 17.28
CA MET A 69 -2.50 15.59 17.87
C MET A 69 -1.83 15.68 19.24
N ASN A 70 -2.47 15.13 20.26
CA ASN A 70 -1.98 15.12 21.63
C ASN A 70 -0.93 14.04 21.85
N MET A 71 0.34 14.43 21.78
CA MET A 71 1.47 13.50 21.87
C MET A 71 1.68 12.95 23.28
N ASP A 72 1.13 13.60 24.31
CA ASP A 72 1.17 13.07 25.68
C ASP A 72 0.15 11.93 25.87
N ALA A 73 -0.91 11.89 25.04
CA ALA A 73 -1.87 10.79 25.01
C ALA A 73 -1.43 9.63 24.10
N VAL A 74 -0.57 9.91 23.11
CA VAL A 74 0.03 8.90 22.24
C VAL A 74 1.14 8.19 23.00
N ARG A 75 1.05 6.86 23.14
CA ARG A 75 2.03 6.05 23.88
C ARG A 75 3.31 5.82 23.05
N THR A 76 4.02 6.89 22.73
CA THR A 76 5.28 6.86 21.99
C THR A 76 6.49 6.93 22.92
N LYS A 77 7.61 6.34 22.50
CA LYS A 77 8.91 6.46 23.19
C LYS A 77 9.69 7.70 22.76
N LEU A 78 9.29 8.34 21.66
CA LEU A 78 9.98 9.50 21.10
C LEU A 78 9.37 10.80 21.65
N SER A 79 10.20 11.84 21.78
CA SER A 79 9.70 13.18 22.05
C SER A 79 8.96 13.75 20.84
N VAL A 80 8.03 14.68 21.06
CA VAL A 80 7.30 15.35 19.98
C VAL A 80 8.23 16.00 18.94
N GLY A 81 9.35 16.56 19.37
CA GLY A 81 10.32 17.21 18.49
C GLY A 81 11.07 16.21 17.62
N GLU A 82 11.36 15.02 18.14
CA GLU A 82 11.92 13.92 17.32
C GLU A 82 10.90 13.45 16.29
N ILE A 83 9.65 13.21 16.69
CA ILE A 83 8.59 12.80 15.77
C ILE A 83 8.41 13.84 14.66
N PHE A 84 8.33 15.12 15.01
CA PHE A 84 8.26 16.20 14.03
C PHE A 84 9.43 16.14 13.04
N ARG A 85 10.67 16.02 13.53
CA ARG A 85 11.87 15.93 12.68
C ARG A 85 11.84 14.71 11.76
N LEU A 86 11.37 13.56 12.23
CA LEU A 86 11.25 12.35 11.40
C LEU A 86 10.19 12.55 10.30
N ASN A 87 9.02 13.09 10.65
CA ASN A 87 7.95 13.32 9.68
C ASN A 87 8.33 14.37 8.63
N VAL A 88 9.07 15.43 9.01
CA VAL A 88 9.55 16.45 8.05
C VAL A 88 10.55 15.90 7.04
N LYS A 89 11.27 14.80 7.36
CA LYS A 89 12.19 14.14 6.41
C LYS A 89 11.47 13.39 5.29
N VAL A 90 10.20 13.03 5.48
CA VAL A 90 9.45 12.23 4.52
C VAL A 90 8.45 13.12 3.80
N SER A 91 8.73 13.43 2.54
CA SER A 91 7.87 14.26 1.71
C SER A 91 7.17 13.37 0.69
N ASN A 92 5.94 12.96 1.00
CA ASN A 92 5.10 12.17 0.11
C ASN A 92 3.63 12.58 0.29
N GLU A 93 2.86 12.63 -0.80
CA GLU A 93 1.45 13.07 -0.75
C GLU A 93 0.57 12.17 0.12
N ARG A 94 0.95 10.90 0.29
CA ARG A 94 0.27 9.90 1.12
C ARG A 94 0.77 9.85 2.55
N ILE A 95 1.58 10.80 2.99
CA ILE A 95 2.06 10.91 4.37
C ILE A 95 1.63 12.25 4.92
N LEU A 96 0.87 12.24 6.01
CA LEU A 96 0.43 13.47 6.69
C LEU A 96 1.65 14.16 7.29
N ARG A 97 1.95 15.35 6.77
CA ARG A 97 3.07 16.15 7.24
C ARG A 97 2.62 17.12 8.33
N PRO A 98 3.22 17.08 9.53
CA PRO A 98 2.98 18.12 10.52
C PRO A 98 3.62 19.43 10.07
N TRP A 99 2.92 20.52 10.30
CA TRP A 99 3.34 21.88 10.02
C TRP A 99 4.27 22.39 11.12
N MET A 100 3.91 22.10 12.37
CA MET A 100 4.68 22.48 13.55
C MET A 100 4.38 21.55 14.71
N TYR A 101 5.21 21.64 15.75
CA TYR A 101 4.89 21.12 17.08
C TYR A 101 4.87 22.24 18.11
N THR A 102 4.01 22.11 19.11
CA THR A 102 3.73 23.18 20.08
C THR A 102 3.41 22.60 21.46
N PHE A 103 3.62 23.37 22.52
CA PHE A 103 3.10 23.06 23.84
C PHE A 103 1.77 23.78 24.08
N CYS A 104 0.69 23.01 24.18
CA CYS A 104 -0.66 23.50 24.42
C CYS A 104 -0.92 23.62 25.93
N LYS A 105 -0.99 24.83 26.48
CA LYS A 105 -1.30 25.06 27.89
C LYS A 105 -2.79 24.83 28.19
N GLN A 106 -3.12 24.08 29.24
CA GLN A 106 -4.49 23.95 29.75
C GLN A 106 -4.74 24.99 30.85
N LYS A 107 -5.81 25.79 30.74
CA LYS A 107 -6.25 26.67 31.84
C LYS A 107 -6.93 25.79 32.91
N LYS A 108 -6.51 25.90 34.18
CA LYS A 108 -7.31 25.35 35.28
C LYS A 108 -8.62 26.14 35.36
N SER A 109 -9.75 25.46 35.57
CA SER A 109 -10.94 26.13 36.05
C SER A 109 -10.58 26.89 37.33
N LEU A 110 -10.95 28.17 37.39
CA LEU A 110 -10.54 29.13 38.43
C LEU A 110 -10.93 28.74 39.87
N GLY A 111 -11.59 27.60 40.08
CA GLY A 111 -12.26 27.22 41.32
C GLY A 111 -11.42 26.42 42.31
N ASP A 112 -10.15 26.13 42.01
CA ASP A 112 -9.35 25.33 42.94
C ASP A 112 -7.88 25.78 42.91
N VAL A 113 -7.28 25.80 44.10
CA VAL A 113 -5.84 25.91 44.39
C VAL A 113 -5.35 27.26 44.94
N CYS A 114 -5.44 27.41 46.26
CA CYS A 114 -4.46 28.17 47.06
C CYS A 114 -3.15 27.34 47.23
N SER A 115 -2.05 28.00 47.62
CA SER A 115 -0.80 27.43 48.19
C SER A 115 0.23 26.65 47.34
N ALA A 116 0.68 27.16 46.18
CA ALA A 116 2.01 26.78 45.63
C ALA A 116 2.44 27.83 44.64
N SER A 117 3.74 27.85 44.35
CA SER A 117 4.38 28.90 43.56
C SER A 117 3.68 29.09 42.21
N GLU A 118 3.37 30.35 41.89
CA GLU A 118 2.59 30.77 40.72
C GLU A 118 3.17 30.26 39.39
N ALA A 119 4.49 30.09 39.31
CA ALA A 119 5.18 29.66 38.10
C ALA A 119 5.12 28.14 37.88
N GLU A 120 5.24 27.33 38.94
CA GLU A 120 5.25 25.87 38.84
C GLU A 120 3.83 25.28 38.70
N LYS A 121 2.79 25.94 39.23
CA LYS A 121 1.39 25.51 39.05
C LYS A 121 0.83 25.77 37.65
N ASN A 122 1.42 26.70 36.90
CA ASN A 122 0.95 27.13 35.58
C ASN A 122 1.62 26.41 34.40
N MET A 123 2.78 25.79 34.59
CA MET A 123 3.39 24.89 33.60
C MET A 123 2.91 23.44 33.70
N ALA A 124 2.27 23.05 34.80
CA ALA A 124 2.05 21.64 35.17
C ALA A 124 0.83 20.94 34.54
N LYS A 125 0.09 21.54 33.60
CA LYS A 125 -1.10 20.92 32.99
C LYS A 125 -1.24 21.12 31.48
N GLY A 126 -0.16 21.41 30.75
CA GLY A 126 -0.23 21.43 29.28
C GLY A 126 0.03 20.06 28.66
N TRP A 127 -0.02 19.99 27.34
CA TRP A 127 0.37 18.81 26.56
C TRP A 127 1.11 19.22 25.29
N TRP A 128 2.00 18.35 24.79
CA TRP A 128 2.68 18.59 23.53
C TRP A 128 1.83 18.15 22.34
N GLY A 129 1.66 19.05 21.37
CA GLY A 129 0.85 18.84 20.18
C GLY A 129 1.63 18.85 18.88
N LEU A 130 1.26 17.99 17.93
CA LEU A 130 1.62 18.13 16.51
C LEU A 130 0.46 18.75 15.76
N CYS A 131 0.70 19.86 15.06
CA CYS A 131 -0.28 20.53 14.20
C CYS A 131 -0.11 20.05 12.76
N SER A 132 -1.20 19.61 12.13
CA SER A 132 -1.23 19.16 10.75
C SER A 132 -2.48 19.67 10.04
N ASP A 133 -2.59 19.42 8.73
CA ASP A 133 -3.84 19.61 7.98
C ASP A 133 -5.01 18.95 8.72
N LYS A 134 -6.19 19.56 8.64
CA LYS A 134 -7.39 18.93 9.19
C LYS A 134 -7.61 17.55 8.55
N PHE A 135 -7.85 16.56 9.39
CA PHE A 135 -8.11 15.20 8.97
C PHE A 135 -9.23 14.55 9.77
N ASP A 136 -9.87 13.55 9.18
CA ASP A 136 -10.84 12.70 9.85
C ASP A 136 -10.14 11.40 10.29
N ASN A 137 -10.31 11.01 11.57
CA ASN A 137 -9.75 9.76 12.12
C ASN A 137 -10.68 8.54 11.93
N THR A 138 -11.75 8.72 11.17
CA THR A 138 -12.90 7.83 11.11
C THR A 138 -12.68 6.60 10.25
N LEU A 139 -11.45 6.09 10.09
CA LEU A 139 -11.22 4.87 9.29
C LEU A 139 -12.08 3.69 9.76
N ASN A 140 -12.34 3.61 11.06
CA ASN A 140 -13.27 2.63 11.66
C ASN A 140 -14.74 2.82 11.22
N GLU A 141 -15.15 4.05 10.88
CA GLU A 141 -16.50 4.37 10.39
C GLU A 141 -16.58 4.31 8.85
N LEU A 142 -15.43 4.31 8.16
CA LEU A 142 -15.33 4.32 6.70
C LEU A 142 -15.42 2.94 6.04
N GLN A 143 -15.71 1.87 6.80
CA GLN A 143 -15.89 0.50 6.30
C GLN A 143 -16.94 0.33 5.18
N GLY A 144 -17.62 1.40 4.72
CA GLY A 144 -18.62 1.33 3.64
C GLY A 144 -18.49 2.32 2.48
N ASN A 145 -17.56 3.29 2.49
CA ASN A 145 -17.63 4.43 1.53
C ASN A 145 -16.33 4.81 0.81
N VAL A 146 -15.15 4.32 1.23
CA VAL A 146 -13.90 4.63 0.51
C VAL A 146 -13.58 3.47 -0.41
N ASP A 147 -13.43 3.76 -1.70
CA ASP A 147 -12.86 2.80 -2.65
C ASP A 147 -11.36 2.68 -2.33
N ILE A 148 -11.03 1.72 -1.46
CA ILE A 148 -9.67 1.52 -0.98
C ILE A 148 -8.78 1.03 -2.14
N SER A 149 -9.37 0.46 -3.20
CA SER A 149 -8.65 -0.24 -4.27
C SER A 149 -7.66 0.62 -5.07
N ASP A 150 -7.86 1.94 -5.09
CA ASP A 150 -6.95 2.87 -5.75
C ASP A 150 -5.81 3.33 -4.82
N CYS A 151 -5.96 3.22 -3.50
CA CYS A 151 -4.99 3.76 -2.55
C CYS A 151 -3.98 2.72 -2.03
N GLU A 152 -4.19 1.41 -2.15
CA GLU A 152 -3.22 0.46 -1.59
C GLU A 152 -1.87 0.52 -2.30
N LYS A 153 -1.85 0.75 -3.62
CA LYS A 153 -0.61 0.91 -4.39
C LYS A 153 0.19 2.11 -3.89
N GLU A 154 -0.46 3.23 -3.71
CA GLU A 154 0.17 4.47 -3.29
C GLU A 154 0.62 4.40 -1.83
N LEU A 155 -0.10 3.66 -0.97
CA LEU A 155 0.34 3.37 0.40
C LEU A 155 1.57 2.45 0.43
N ILE A 156 1.64 1.43 -0.43
CA ILE A 156 2.85 0.61 -0.58
C ILE A 156 4.04 1.46 -1.01
N GLU A 157 3.82 2.39 -1.95
CA GLU A 157 4.84 3.33 -2.40
C GLU A 157 5.25 4.30 -1.29
N ALA A 158 4.30 4.77 -0.47
CA ALA A 158 4.56 5.60 0.68
C ALA A 158 5.40 4.88 1.74
N ILE A 159 5.08 3.62 2.07
CA ILE A 159 5.86 2.78 2.99
C ILE A 159 7.27 2.57 2.44
N ALA A 160 7.41 2.24 1.16
CA ALA A 160 8.72 2.11 0.52
C ALA A 160 9.51 3.41 0.59
N HIS A 161 8.86 4.56 0.41
CA HIS A 161 9.48 5.87 0.51
C HIS A 161 9.95 6.19 1.94
N ILE A 162 9.17 5.86 2.98
CA ILE A 162 9.60 5.95 4.40
C ILE A 162 10.91 5.16 4.59
N HIS A 163 10.97 3.94 4.04
CA HIS A 163 12.14 3.07 4.13
C HIS A 163 13.37 3.60 3.38
N ASP A 164 13.17 4.29 2.25
CA ASP A 164 14.23 4.93 1.47
C ASP A 164 14.78 6.19 2.15
N CYS A 165 13.94 6.88 2.94
CA CYS A 165 14.35 7.94 3.85
C CYS A 165 15.11 7.43 5.09
N GLY A 166 15.36 6.13 5.20
CA GLY A 166 16.05 5.53 6.36
C GLY A 166 15.19 5.48 7.62
N LEU A 167 13.86 5.42 7.46
CA LEU A 167 12.89 5.39 8.55
C LEU A 167 12.05 4.12 8.48
N PHE A 168 11.25 3.87 9.51
CA PHE A 168 10.22 2.82 9.52
C PHE A 168 9.00 3.29 10.33
N HIS A 169 7.84 2.73 10.01
CA HIS A 169 6.57 3.06 10.63
C HIS A 169 6.30 2.24 11.89
N GLY A 170 6.44 0.92 11.88
CA GLY A 170 6.41 0.04 13.06
C GLY A 170 5.10 -0.06 13.85
N SER A 171 3.95 0.27 13.24
CA SER A 171 2.60 0.06 13.82
C SER A 171 1.48 0.10 12.76
N LEU A 172 1.75 -0.35 11.54
CA LEU A 172 0.80 -0.22 10.42
C LEU A 172 -0.43 -1.12 10.54
N ASN A 173 -0.49 -1.98 11.57
CA ASN A 173 -1.61 -2.87 11.87
C ASN A 173 -2.71 -2.19 12.73
N GLU A 174 -2.47 -0.96 13.19
CA GLU A 174 -3.37 -0.14 13.99
C GLU A 174 -4.02 0.95 13.12
N TYR A 175 -5.35 1.07 13.17
CA TYR A 175 -6.10 2.06 12.37
C TYR A 175 -5.81 3.51 12.74
N ASP A 176 -5.38 3.75 13.98
CA ASP A 176 -4.96 5.05 14.49
C ASP A 176 -3.64 5.55 13.85
N ASN A 177 -3.12 4.88 12.81
CA ASN A 177 -1.98 5.34 12.01
C ASN A 177 -2.39 5.73 10.57
N TYR A 178 -3.69 5.75 10.31
CA TYR A 178 -4.29 6.14 9.04
C TYR A 178 -5.28 7.28 9.26
N VAL A 179 -5.25 8.27 8.38
CA VAL A 179 -6.13 9.44 8.42
C VAL A 179 -6.63 9.77 7.03
N VAL A 180 -7.80 10.38 6.96
CA VAL A 180 -8.35 10.89 5.70
C VAL A 180 -8.23 12.41 5.67
N VAL A 181 -7.52 12.93 4.67
CA VAL A 181 -7.42 14.37 4.40
C VAL A 181 -8.10 14.63 3.07
N GLY A 182 -9.28 15.27 3.10
CA GLY A 182 -10.13 15.39 1.92
C GLY A 182 -10.64 14.03 1.47
N ASP A 183 -10.25 13.60 0.28
CA ASP A 183 -10.55 12.28 -0.31
C ASP A 183 -9.35 11.33 -0.26
N GLN A 184 -8.25 11.71 0.40
CA GLN A 184 -7.01 10.96 0.39
C GLN A 184 -6.75 10.26 1.72
N LEU A 185 -6.56 8.94 1.67
CA LEU A 185 -6.01 8.17 2.76
C LEU A 185 -4.50 8.43 2.88
N LYS A 186 -4.05 8.77 4.09
CA LYS A 186 -2.64 9.08 4.40
C LYS A 186 -2.16 8.31 5.63
N LEU A 187 -0.87 7.96 5.62
CA LEU A 187 -0.14 7.44 6.78
C LEU A 187 0.32 8.60 7.66
N PHE A 188 0.45 8.37 8.95
CA PHE A 188 1.07 9.31 9.87
C PHE A 188 1.72 8.59 11.05
N ASN A 189 2.43 9.30 11.92
CA ASN A 189 3.06 8.73 13.13
C ASN A 189 4.24 7.77 12.85
N ILE A 190 5.23 8.24 12.09
CA ILE A 190 6.49 7.51 11.87
C ILE A 190 7.20 7.25 13.21
N ASN A 191 7.34 5.97 13.57
CA ASN A 191 7.78 5.53 14.91
C ASN A 191 9.30 5.51 15.10
N GLY A 192 10.11 5.50 14.03
CA GLY A 192 11.55 5.42 14.23
C GLY A 192 12.44 5.55 13.01
N CYS A 193 13.74 5.43 13.29
CA CYS A 193 14.82 5.53 12.32
C CYS A 193 15.56 4.19 12.21
N LEU A 194 15.96 3.84 11.00
CA LEU A 194 16.75 2.65 10.68
C LEU A 194 18.25 2.88 10.89
N GLU A 195 18.68 4.14 10.95
CA GLU A 195 20.08 4.50 11.17
C GLU A 195 20.58 3.95 12.52
N GLY A 196 21.80 3.43 12.53
CA GLY A 196 22.41 2.80 13.71
C GLY A 196 21.95 1.37 13.99
N LEU A 197 20.89 0.86 13.34
CA LEU A 197 20.52 -0.55 13.39
C LEU A 197 21.44 -1.40 12.49
N LYS A 198 21.64 -2.67 12.86
CA LYS A 198 22.33 -3.62 11.98
C LYS A 198 21.51 -3.86 10.71
N VAL A 199 22.19 -4.16 9.60
CA VAL A 199 21.54 -4.38 8.29
C VAL A 199 20.39 -5.41 8.38
N GLN A 200 20.59 -6.50 9.14
CA GLN A 200 19.55 -7.53 9.33
C GLN A 200 18.32 -7.00 10.10
N ASP A 201 18.55 -6.16 11.11
CA ASP A 201 17.47 -5.55 11.88
C ASP A 201 16.73 -4.51 11.03
N GLN A 202 17.46 -3.75 10.19
CA GLN A 202 16.85 -2.82 9.24
C GLN A 202 15.93 -3.55 8.26
N TYR A 203 16.43 -4.63 7.65
CA TYR A 203 15.63 -5.48 6.77
C TYR A 203 14.38 -6.00 7.48
N SER A 204 14.54 -6.50 8.70
CA SER A 204 13.43 -7.07 9.48
C SER A 204 12.36 -6.03 9.79
N ARG A 205 12.74 -4.79 10.14
CA ARG A 205 11.80 -3.67 10.34
C ARG A 205 11.04 -3.32 9.07
N LYS A 206 11.74 -3.22 7.93
CA LYS A 206 11.12 -2.92 6.64
C LYS A 206 10.08 -3.98 6.23
N ILE A 207 10.40 -5.26 6.45
CA ILE A 207 9.46 -6.35 6.16
C ILE A 207 8.29 -6.35 7.15
N GLN A 208 8.54 -6.07 8.42
CA GLN A 208 7.50 -5.97 9.45
C GLN A 208 6.44 -4.92 9.08
N ASP A 209 6.84 -3.74 8.62
CA ASP A 209 5.90 -2.69 8.19
C ASP A 209 4.94 -3.19 7.09
N PHE A 210 5.45 -3.90 6.08
CA PHE A 210 4.61 -4.47 5.03
C PHE A 210 3.70 -5.60 5.55
N GLN A 211 4.16 -6.41 6.51
CA GLN A 211 3.33 -7.44 7.14
C GLN A 211 2.20 -6.84 7.98
N GLU A 212 2.49 -5.78 8.71
CA GLU A 212 1.51 -5.01 9.49
C GLU A 212 0.48 -4.35 8.58
N PHE A 213 0.92 -3.75 7.46
CA PHE A 213 0.04 -3.21 6.44
C PHE A 213 -0.87 -4.27 5.82
N ARG A 214 -0.32 -5.45 5.47
CA ARG A 214 -1.11 -6.61 5.01
C ARG A 214 -2.18 -6.99 6.02
N ASP A 215 -1.88 -6.97 7.31
CA ASP A 215 -2.85 -7.32 8.35
C ASP A 215 -3.98 -6.30 8.47
N THR A 216 -3.69 -5.01 8.22
CA THR A 216 -4.72 -3.98 8.06
C THR A 216 -5.57 -4.23 6.81
N LEU A 217 -4.96 -4.50 5.66
CA LEU A 217 -5.68 -4.83 4.43
C LEU A 217 -6.58 -6.07 4.59
N LYS A 218 -6.11 -7.11 5.30
CA LYS A 218 -6.92 -8.30 5.61
C LYS A 218 -8.21 -7.96 6.37
N LYS A 219 -8.15 -7.00 7.28
CA LYS A 219 -9.33 -6.55 8.05
C LYS A 219 -10.27 -5.71 7.19
N LEU A 220 -9.72 -4.86 6.31
CA LEU A 220 -10.48 -3.97 5.44
C LEU A 220 -11.17 -4.72 4.29
N LEU A 221 -10.51 -5.71 3.71
CA LEU A 221 -10.98 -6.46 2.54
C LEU A 221 -11.84 -7.69 2.92
N GLU A 222 -12.73 -7.56 3.91
CA GLU A 222 -13.46 -8.61 4.64
C GLU A 222 -13.71 -9.95 3.89
N PRO A 223 -13.62 -11.11 4.59
CA PRO A 223 -13.80 -12.42 3.98
C PRO A 223 -15.29 -12.81 3.88
N SER A 224 -16.03 -12.24 2.93
CA SER A 224 -17.39 -12.72 2.66
C SER A 224 -17.42 -13.95 1.74
N THR A 225 -16.41 -14.14 0.88
CA THR A 225 -16.25 -15.29 -0.04
C THR A 225 -14.78 -15.57 -0.41
N LYS A 226 -14.52 -16.73 -1.05
CA LYS A 226 -13.20 -17.05 -1.64
C LYS A 226 -12.90 -16.08 -2.79
N TRP A 227 -12.03 -15.11 -2.56
CA TRP A 227 -11.58 -14.15 -3.58
C TRP A 227 -10.11 -14.41 -3.92
N LEU A 228 -9.90 -15.28 -4.91
CA LEU A 228 -8.57 -15.80 -5.25
C LEU A 228 -7.54 -14.70 -5.55
N GLU A 229 -7.95 -13.62 -6.21
CA GLU A 229 -7.06 -12.51 -6.59
C GLU A 229 -6.60 -11.71 -5.38
N ARG A 230 -7.54 -11.35 -4.48
CA ARG A 230 -7.24 -10.72 -3.19
C ARG A 230 -6.35 -11.62 -2.34
N ASP A 231 -6.70 -12.88 -2.20
CA ASP A 231 -5.96 -13.83 -1.37
C ASP A 231 -4.54 -14.03 -1.93
N GLY A 232 -4.40 -14.10 -3.26
CA GLY A 232 -3.10 -14.14 -3.94
C GLY A 232 -2.26 -12.89 -3.68
N PHE A 233 -2.86 -11.70 -3.72
CA PHE A 233 -2.20 -10.45 -3.38
C PHE A 233 -1.72 -10.44 -1.91
N LEU A 234 -2.60 -10.78 -0.97
CA LEU A 234 -2.27 -10.80 0.46
C LEU A 234 -1.16 -11.81 0.77
N ASN A 235 -1.14 -12.96 0.08
CA ASN A 235 -0.07 -13.95 0.21
C ASN A 235 1.27 -13.46 -0.38
N CYS A 236 1.27 -12.48 -1.28
CA CYS A 236 2.51 -11.93 -1.84
C CYS A 236 3.36 -11.23 -0.77
N PHE A 237 2.76 -10.70 0.29
CA PHE A 237 3.46 -10.11 1.43
C PHE A 237 4.28 -11.13 2.23
N ASP A 238 3.92 -12.42 2.16
CA ASP A 238 4.65 -13.50 2.84
C ASP A 238 5.86 -13.99 2.03
N ALA A 239 6.04 -13.53 0.80
CA ALA A 239 7.16 -13.92 -0.06
C ALA A 239 8.47 -13.15 0.22
N ALA A 240 8.52 -12.35 1.28
CA ALA A 240 9.68 -11.53 1.66
C ALA A 240 10.96 -12.34 1.92
N THR A 241 10.87 -13.63 2.21
CA THR A 241 12.05 -14.50 2.43
C THR A 241 12.71 -14.97 1.13
N VAL A 242 12.03 -14.83 -0.01
CA VAL A 242 12.46 -15.35 -1.31
C VAL A 242 13.17 -14.29 -2.16
N PHE A 243 12.84 -13.02 -1.96
CA PHE A 243 13.32 -11.92 -2.80
C PHE A 243 14.22 -10.96 -2.02
N SER A 244 15.11 -10.26 -2.74
CA SER A 244 15.75 -9.08 -2.17
C SER A 244 14.70 -8.00 -1.88
N TYR A 245 14.94 -7.13 -0.90
CA TYR A 245 13.99 -6.07 -0.51
C TYR A 245 13.47 -5.27 -1.71
N LYS A 246 14.38 -4.81 -2.59
CA LYS A 246 14.00 -4.07 -3.80
C LYS A 246 13.07 -4.88 -4.71
N LYS A 247 13.40 -6.15 -4.98
CA LYS A 247 12.57 -7.02 -5.84
C LYS A 247 11.22 -7.35 -5.18
N TYR A 248 11.21 -7.50 -3.85
CA TYR A 248 9.99 -7.70 -3.07
C TYR A 248 9.02 -6.51 -3.20
N VAL A 249 9.51 -5.28 -2.97
CA VAL A 249 8.69 -4.06 -3.12
C VAL A 249 8.20 -3.89 -4.55
N GLU A 250 9.07 -4.11 -5.55
CA GLU A 250 8.66 -4.08 -6.96
C GLU A 250 7.56 -5.10 -7.28
N LYS A 251 7.62 -6.30 -6.69
CA LYS A 251 6.60 -7.33 -6.89
C LYS A 251 5.27 -6.95 -6.24
N LEU A 252 5.29 -6.35 -5.05
CA LEU A 252 4.08 -5.88 -4.37
C LEU A 252 3.38 -4.77 -5.14
N LYS A 253 4.09 -3.68 -5.48
CA LYS A 253 3.46 -2.50 -6.11
C LYS A 253 2.94 -2.77 -7.53
N ASN A 254 3.55 -3.73 -8.23
CA ASN A 254 3.17 -4.11 -9.58
C ASN A 254 2.27 -5.35 -9.61
N HIS A 255 1.75 -5.78 -8.45
CA HIS A 255 0.88 -6.95 -8.36
C HIS A 255 -0.39 -6.70 -9.18
N PRO A 256 -0.86 -7.66 -10.01
CA PRO A 256 -2.03 -7.46 -10.88
C PRO A 256 -3.31 -7.01 -10.15
N PHE A 257 -3.45 -7.34 -8.87
CA PHE A 257 -4.56 -6.89 -8.03
C PHE A 257 -4.65 -5.35 -7.91
N LEU A 258 -3.50 -4.66 -7.95
CA LEU A 258 -3.39 -3.21 -7.75
C LEU A 258 -3.40 -2.40 -9.05
N LEU A 259 -3.65 -3.05 -10.18
CA LEU A 259 -3.55 -2.43 -11.48
C LEU A 259 -4.92 -2.22 -12.10
N THR A 260 -5.09 -1.03 -12.69
CA THR A 260 -6.28 -0.74 -13.49
C THR A 260 -6.44 -1.77 -14.61
N PRO A 261 -7.66 -1.99 -15.15
CA PRO A 261 -7.84 -2.86 -16.32
C PRO A 261 -6.91 -2.51 -17.49
N HIS A 262 -6.63 -1.21 -17.70
CA HIS A 262 -5.68 -0.74 -18.72
C HIS A 262 -4.23 -1.13 -18.40
N GLU A 263 -3.74 -0.85 -17.18
CA GLU A 263 -2.39 -1.24 -16.77
C GLU A 263 -2.21 -2.75 -16.77
N ARG A 264 -3.21 -3.51 -16.29
CA ARG A 264 -3.23 -4.98 -16.43
C ARG A 264 -3.13 -5.39 -17.89
N HIS A 265 -3.88 -4.74 -18.78
CA HIS A 265 -3.81 -5.04 -20.21
C HIS A 265 -2.43 -4.72 -20.81
N GLU A 266 -1.80 -3.61 -20.43
CA GLU A 266 -0.46 -3.22 -20.91
C GLU A 266 0.65 -4.10 -20.36
N GLN A 267 0.58 -4.45 -19.08
CA GLN A 267 1.51 -5.39 -18.45
C GLN A 267 1.37 -6.78 -19.09
N THR A 268 0.15 -7.19 -19.43
CA THR A 268 -0.14 -8.46 -20.13
C THR A 268 -0.06 -8.38 -21.66
N ARG A 269 0.33 -7.23 -22.25
CA ARG A 269 0.59 -7.15 -23.71
C ARG A 269 1.76 -8.02 -24.15
N HIS A 270 2.62 -8.43 -23.23
CA HIS A 270 3.80 -9.24 -23.50
C HIS A 270 3.65 -10.73 -23.12
N GLU A 271 2.56 -11.13 -22.46
CA GLU A 271 2.53 -12.39 -21.68
C GLU A 271 1.17 -13.10 -21.74
N ARG A 272 1.01 -14.05 -22.67
CA ARG A 272 -0.24 -14.80 -22.90
C ARG A 272 0.04 -16.23 -23.35
N VAL A 273 -0.91 -17.13 -23.08
CA VAL A 273 -0.84 -18.52 -23.51
C VAL A 273 -1.71 -18.75 -24.74
N GLY A 274 -1.20 -19.52 -25.70
CA GLY A 274 -1.93 -20.03 -26.84
C GLY A 274 -1.65 -21.51 -27.00
N TRP A 275 -2.68 -22.28 -27.35
CA TRP A 275 -2.57 -23.71 -27.58
C TRP A 275 -3.45 -24.13 -28.75
N VAL A 276 -3.06 -25.25 -29.36
CA VAL A 276 -3.68 -25.84 -30.54
C VAL A 276 -3.73 -27.35 -30.38
N VAL A 277 -4.87 -27.95 -30.69
CA VAL A 277 -5.08 -29.39 -30.80
C VAL A 277 -5.29 -29.73 -32.26
N ARG A 278 -4.53 -30.70 -32.77
CA ARG A 278 -4.59 -31.16 -34.16
C ARG A 278 -4.64 -32.68 -34.22
N THR A 279 -5.15 -33.22 -35.33
CA THR A 279 -5.04 -34.65 -35.66
C THR A 279 -3.60 -35.03 -36.02
N ASP A 280 -3.34 -36.32 -36.14
CA ASP A 280 -2.08 -36.90 -36.62
C ASP A 280 -1.70 -36.48 -38.04
N VAL A 281 -2.69 -36.21 -38.91
CA VAL A 281 -2.50 -35.65 -40.25
C VAL A 281 -2.41 -34.11 -40.26
N GLY A 282 -2.45 -33.47 -39.09
CA GLY A 282 -2.26 -32.03 -38.93
C GLY A 282 -3.51 -31.17 -39.11
N LEU A 283 -4.72 -31.75 -39.11
CA LEU A 283 -5.96 -30.97 -39.18
C LEU A 283 -6.25 -30.33 -37.82
N LEU A 284 -6.60 -29.04 -37.81
CA LEU A 284 -6.96 -28.30 -36.61
C LEU A 284 -8.29 -28.81 -36.04
N LEU A 285 -8.28 -29.26 -34.78
CA LEU A 285 -9.48 -29.67 -34.05
C LEU A 285 -9.97 -28.55 -33.13
N GLN A 286 -9.05 -27.94 -32.40
CA GLN A 286 -9.38 -26.92 -31.42
C GLN A 286 -8.21 -25.96 -31.22
N ALA A 287 -8.49 -24.71 -30.88
CA ALA A 287 -7.49 -23.79 -30.41
C ALA A 287 -8.07 -22.90 -29.31
N GLY A 288 -7.19 -22.40 -28.45
CA GLY A 288 -7.58 -21.48 -27.41
C GLY A 288 -6.39 -20.74 -26.83
N GLY A 289 -6.68 -19.71 -26.05
CA GLY A 289 -5.66 -18.98 -25.32
C GLY A 289 -6.24 -18.24 -24.13
N LYS A 290 -5.35 -17.75 -23.28
CA LYS A 290 -5.71 -16.98 -22.09
C LYS A 290 -4.64 -15.92 -21.84
N GLY A 291 -5.06 -14.69 -21.53
CA GLY A 291 -4.15 -13.64 -21.07
C GLY A 291 -3.94 -13.67 -19.55
N GLY A 292 -2.91 -12.98 -19.06
CA GLY A 292 -2.79 -12.66 -17.62
C GLY A 292 -1.91 -13.59 -16.79
N LEU A 293 -0.97 -14.31 -17.39
CA LEU A 293 0.00 -15.18 -16.69
C LEU A 293 1.42 -14.73 -16.97
N TRP A 294 2.35 -15.09 -16.10
CA TRP A 294 3.71 -14.56 -16.09
C TRP A 294 4.77 -15.67 -16.15
N GLY A 295 5.89 -15.42 -16.83
CA GLY A 295 7.10 -16.27 -16.81
C GLY A 295 6.92 -17.71 -17.31
N THR A 296 7.73 -18.65 -16.78
CA THR A 296 7.69 -20.10 -17.11
C THR A 296 6.35 -20.75 -16.75
N ALA A 297 5.60 -20.16 -15.81
CA ALA A 297 4.24 -20.59 -15.50
C ALA A 297 3.28 -20.42 -16.69
N MET A 298 3.58 -19.51 -17.65
CA MET A 298 2.81 -19.41 -18.90
C MET A 298 2.96 -20.65 -19.75
N GLU A 299 4.19 -21.11 -19.97
CA GLU A 299 4.45 -22.27 -20.82
C GLU A 299 3.81 -23.53 -20.21
N ALA A 300 3.95 -23.69 -18.90
CA ALA A 300 3.29 -24.76 -18.16
C ALA A 300 1.76 -24.65 -18.20
N GLU A 301 1.18 -23.46 -18.10
CA GLU A 301 -0.27 -23.29 -18.23
C GLU A 301 -0.76 -23.56 -19.66
N ALA A 302 -0.01 -23.14 -20.69
CA ALA A 302 -0.36 -23.42 -22.08
C ALA A 302 -0.46 -24.94 -22.32
N ILE A 303 0.53 -25.68 -21.84
CA ILE A 303 0.55 -27.15 -21.86
C ILE A 303 -0.64 -27.70 -21.08
N ARG A 304 -0.86 -27.25 -19.84
CA ARG A 304 -1.98 -27.70 -19.00
C ARG A 304 -3.33 -27.50 -19.68
N LYS A 305 -3.56 -26.32 -20.27
CA LYS A 305 -4.80 -25.97 -20.97
C LYS A 305 -5.02 -26.85 -22.21
N ALA A 306 -3.98 -27.08 -23.00
CA ALA A 306 -4.02 -28.00 -24.14
C ALA A 306 -4.40 -29.42 -23.70
N THR A 307 -3.77 -29.92 -22.64
CA THR A 307 -4.02 -31.25 -22.08
C THR A 307 -5.46 -31.41 -21.61
N VAL A 308 -5.99 -30.43 -20.86
CA VAL A 308 -7.39 -30.43 -20.41
C VAL A 308 -8.37 -30.38 -21.60
N ALA A 309 -8.04 -29.63 -22.65
CA ALA A 309 -8.85 -29.56 -23.85
C ALA A 309 -8.92 -30.92 -24.58
N CYS A 310 -7.80 -31.65 -24.66
CA CYS A 310 -7.76 -33.01 -25.20
C CYS A 310 -8.62 -33.99 -24.39
N ILE A 311 -8.50 -33.97 -23.05
CA ILE A 311 -9.32 -34.83 -22.16
C ILE A 311 -10.81 -34.54 -22.35
N SER A 312 -11.17 -33.25 -22.36
CA SER A 312 -12.57 -32.80 -22.53
C SER A 312 -13.15 -33.20 -23.88
N SER A 313 -12.29 -33.38 -24.89
CA SER A 313 -12.68 -33.82 -26.24
C SER A 313 -12.64 -35.34 -26.42
N GLY A 314 -12.40 -36.11 -25.35
CA GLY A 314 -12.32 -37.57 -25.40
C GLY A 314 -11.09 -38.12 -26.12
N VAL A 315 -10.07 -37.31 -26.34
CA VAL A 315 -8.80 -37.75 -26.95
C VAL A 315 -8.01 -38.52 -25.91
N ASN A 316 -7.79 -39.81 -26.14
CA ASN A 316 -7.12 -40.71 -25.19
C ASN A 316 -5.66 -41.04 -25.57
N LYS A 317 -5.21 -40.63 -26.76
CA LYS A 317 -3.81 -40.72 -27.21
C LYS A 317 -3.34 -39.36 -27.70
N VAL A 318 -2.29 -38.81 -27.09
CA VAL A 318 -1.85 -37.43 -27.37
C VAL A 318 -0.34 -37.29 -27.39
N GLU A 319 0.16 -36.47 -28.31
CA GLU A 319 1.51 -35.93 -28.29
C GLU A 319 1.44 -34.43 -28.02
N VAL A 320 2.04 -33.99 -26.91
CA VAL A 320 2.03 -32.61 -26.46
C VAL A 320 3.38 -31.98 -26.80
N GLU A 321 3.41 -31.14 -27.83
CA GLU A 321 4.61 -30.44 -28.28
C GLU A 321 4.71 -29.04 -27.66
N SER A 322 5.90 -28.66 -27.16
CA SER A 322 6.17 -27.30 -26.67
C SER A 322 7.62 -26.89 -26.89
N ASP A 323 7.89 -25.61 -27.11
CA ASP A 323 9.24 -25.03 -27.13
C ASP A 323 9.82 -24.75 -25.72
N ALA A 324 9.02 -25.06 -24.69
CA ALA A 324 9.37 -24.96 -23.27
C ALA A 324 10.22 -26.14 -22.77
N MET A 325 11.49 -26.23 -23.19
CA MET A 325 12.37 -27.36 -22.83
C MET A 325 12.39 -27.66 -21.33
N ALA A 326 12.52 -26.61 -20.49
CA ALA A 326 12.61 -26.78 -19.04
C ALA A 326 11.36 -27.44 -18.46
N ILE A 327 10.17 -26.99 -18.87
CA ILE A 327 8.89 -27.54 -18.40
C ILE A 327 8.69 -28.97 -18.89
N ILE A 328 9.00 -29.26 -20.16
CA ILE A 328 8.91 -30.62 -20.71
C ILE A 328 9.82 -31.58 -19.93
N GLN A 329 11.06 -31.19 -19.64
CA GLN A 329 11.98 -31.98 -18.83
C GLN A 329 11.44 -32.20 -17.40
N MET A 330 10.81 -31.19 -16.80
CA MET A 330 10.21 -31.33 -15.46
C MET A 330 9.02 -32.30 -15.46
N ILE A 331 8.12 -32.21 -16.44
CA ILE A 331 6.96 -33.12 -16.56
C ILE A 331 7.43 -34.57 -16.69
N ARG A 332 8.48 -34.81 -17.48
CA ARG A 332 9.07 -36.14 -17.66
C ARG A 332 9.89 -36.63 -16.46
N GLY A 333 10.11 -35.79 -15.45
CA GLY A 333 10.97 -36.12 -14.31
C GLY A 333 12.47 -36.10 -14.61
N GLU A 334 12.89 -35.56 -15.76
CA GLU A 334 14.29 -35.41 -16.19
C GLU A 334 14.97 -34.21 -15.48
N ARG A 335 14.17 -33.23 -15.03
CA ARG A 335 14.64 -32.03 -14.33
C ARG A 335 13.80 -31.81 -13.06
N ARG A 336 14.44 -31.34 -11.97
CA ARG A 336 13.73 -30.90 -10.76
C ARG A 336 13.01 -29.57 -11.02
N ALA A 337 11.75 -29.47 -10.59
CA ALA A 337 10.98 -28.23 -10.65
C ALA A 337 11.35 -27.29 -9.49
N ASP A 338 11.39 -25.99 -9.76
CA ASP A 338 11.51 -24.97 -8.72
C ASP A 338 10.18 -24.82 -7.96
N MET A 339 10.21 -24.28 -6.73
CA MET A 339 9.01 -24.22 -5.85
C MET A 339 7.77 -23.61 -6.54
N GLU A 340 7.95 -22.62 -7.42
CA GLU A 340 6.85 -21.96 -8.14
C GLU A 340 6.21 -22.86 -9.22
N GLU A 341 6.94 -23.88 -9.70
CA GLU A 341 6.54 -24.76 -10.81
C GLU A 341 6.11 -26.15 -10.32
N VAL A 342 6.48 -26.55 -9.09
CA VAL A 342 6.15 -27.89 -8.53
C VAL A 342 4.65 -28.19 -8.63
N ALA A 343 3.79 -27.23 -8.26
CA ALA A 343 2.35 -27.44 -8.22
C ALA A 343 1.77 -27.72 -9.62
N ILE A 344 2.16 -26.95 -10.63
CA ILE A 344 1.65 -27.11 -11.99
C ILE A 344 2.23 -28.35 -12.68
N VAL A 345 3.50 -28.67 -12.46
CA VAL A 345 4.14 -29.88 -12.98
C VAL A 345 3.48 -31.13 -12.39
N PHE A 346 3.27 -31.16 -11.07
CA PHE A 346 2.57 -32.26 -10.41
C PHE A 346 1.16 -32.44 -10.98
N TYR A 347 0.41 -31.35 -11.16
CA TYR A 347 -0.92 -31.40 -11.75
C TYR A 347 -0.91 -31.94 -13.20
N MET A 348 0.08 -31.55 -14.01
CA MET A 348 0.22 -32.09 -15.37
C MET A 348 0.56 -33.58 -15.39
N GLN A 349 1.37 -34.06 -14.44
CA GLN A 349 1.65 -35.49 -14.29
C GLN A 349 0.39 -36.29 -13.91
N VAL A 350 -0.49 -35.72 -13.07
CA VAL A 350 -1.81 -36.31 -12.78
C VAL A 350 -2.68 -36.31 -14.04
N LEU A 351 -2.75 -35.20 -14.79
CA LEU A 351 -3.50 -35.18 -16.05
C LEU A 351 -2.99 -36.21 -17.06
N ALA A 352 -1.68 -36.47 -17.07
CA ALA A 352 -1.08 -37.47 -17.96
C ALA A 352 -1.61 -38.88 -17.70
N THR A 353 -2.05 -39.20 -16.47
CA THR A 353 -2.61 -40.53 -16.15
C THR A 353 -4.01 -40.76 -16.70
N GLU A 354 -4.69 -39.70 -17.16
CA GLU A 354 -6.01 -39.80 -17.79
C GLU A 354 -5.94 -40.28 -19.26
N PHE A 355 -4.75 -40.28 -19.87
CA PHE A 355 -4.56 -40.76 -21.24
C PHE A 355 -4.17 -42.23 -21.26
N GLN A 356 -4.64 -42.96 -22.27
CA GLN A 356 -4.12 -44.29 -22.58
C GLN A 356 -2.66 -44.21 -23.05
N GLN A 357 -2.32 -43.14 -23.77
CA GLN A 357 -0.97 -42.88 -24.26
C GLN A 357 -0.73 -41.37 -24.31
N VAL A 358 0.33 -40.90 -23.65
CA VAL A 358 0.74 -39.49 -23.70
C VAL A 358 2.25 -39.38 -23.85
N ALA A 359 2.69 -38.53 -24.77
CA ALA A 359 4.09 -38.13 -24.88
C ALA A 359 4.20 -36.61 -24.82
N PHE A 360 5.06 -36.10 -23.94
CA PHE A 360 5.42 -34.68 -23.92
C PHE A 360 6.70 -34.52 -24.72
N LEU A 361 6.75 -33.65 -25.72
CA LEU A 361 7.86 -33.50 -26.66
C LEU A 361 8.34 -32.05 -26.70
N HIS A 362 9.65 -31.85 -26.63
CA HIS A 362 10.23 -30.54 -26.93
C HIS A 362 10.32 -30.36 -28.45
N THR A 363 9.87 -29.21 -28.93
CA THR A 363 9.94 -28.84 -30.35
C THR A 363 10.59 -27.46 -30.52
N SER A 364 11.09 -27.16 -31.72
CA SER A 364 11.62 -25.82 -31.97
C SER A 364 10.48 -24.79 -32.04
N ARG A 365 10.74 -23.54 -31.65
CA ARG A 365 9.77 -22.44 -31.76
C ARG A 365 9.18 -22.26 -33.16
N ARG A 366 9.97 -22.58 -34.21
CA ARG A 366 9.51 -22.56 -35.60
C ARG A 366 8.38 -23.56 -35.86
N CYS A 367 8.43 -24.72 -35.22
CA CYS A 367 7.39 -25.76 -35.32
C CYS A 367 6.16 -25.41 -34.48
N ASN A 368 6.33 -24.65 -33.39
CA ASN A 368 5.24 -24.19 -32.52
C ASN A 368 4.56 -22.88 -33.01
N LYS A 369 4.76 -22.49 -34.27
CA LYS A 369 4.33 -21.17 -34.77
C LYS A 369 2.83 -20.93 -34.61
N VAL A 370 1.99 -21.94 -34.86
CA VAL A 370 0.53 -21.77 -34.80
C VAL A 370 0.05 -21.43 -33.38
N ALA A 371 0.60 -22.08 -32.36
CA ALA A 371 0.27 -21.76 -30.96
C ALA A 371 0.68 -20.33 -30.59
N HIS A 372 1.84 -19.87 -31.08
CA HIS A 372 2.28 -18.48 -30.94
C HIS A 372 1.33 -17.50 -31.66
N GLU A 373 0.85 -17.83 -32.85
CA GLU A 373 -0.14 -16.99 -33.58
C GLU A 373 -1.48 -16.96 -32.84
N VAL A 374 -1.93 -18.07 -32.25
CA VAL A 374 -3.13 -18.12 -31.41
C VAL A 374 -2.94 -17.26 -30.16
N ALA A 375 -1.79 -17.35 -29.50
CA ALA A 375 -1.45 -16.48 -28.38
C ALA A 375 -1.52 -15.01 -28.81
N ALA A 376 -0.92 -14.66 -29.95
CA ALA A 376 -0.94 -13.31 -30.51
C ALA A 376 -2.35 -12.84 -30.94
N PHE A 377 -3.20 -13.74 -31.41
CA PHE A 377 -4.60 -13.42 -31.74
C PHE A 377 -5.39 -13.10 -30.48
N VAL A 378 -5.29 -13.94 -29.46
CA VAL A 378 -5.86 -13.67 -28.12
C VAL A 378 -5.25 -12.40 -27.52
N THR A 379 -4.00 -12.06 -27.90
CA THR A 379 -3.38 -10.78 -27.59
C THR A 379 -4.16 -9.59 -28.13
N ARG A 380 -4.58 -9.66 -29.38
CA ARG A 380 -5.18 -8.53 -30.09
C ARG A 380 -6.65 -8.34 -29.78
N TYR A 381 -7.39 -9.43 -29.57
CA TYR A 381 -8.85 -9.39 -29.58
C TYR A 381 -9.52 -9.69 -28.24
N GLY A 382 -8.76 -10.12 -27.21
CA GLY A 382 -9.28 -10.32 -25.85
C GLY A 382 -10.38 -11.39 -25.77
N GLY A 383 -10.01 -12.63 -25.52
CA GLY A 383 -10.97 -13.73 -25.36
C GLY A 383 -10.47 -14.80 -24.39
N ASN A 384 -11.38 -15.32 -23.57
CA ASN A 384 -11.12 -16.42 -22.62
C ASN A 384 -11.58 -17.80 -23.12
N ASN A 385 -11.88 -17.93 -24.42
CA ASN A 385 -12.65 -19.07 -24.92
C ASN A 385 -11.83 -19.95 -25.85
N ALA A 386 -12.00 -21.26 -25.71
CA ALA A 386 -11.61 -22.22 -26.73
C ALA A 386 -12.59 -22.09 -27.91
N CYS A 387 -12.07 -21.98 -29.12
CA CYS A 387 -12.88 -22.02 -30.32
C CYS A 387 -12.90 -23.46 -30.82
N PHE A 388 -14.09 -24.07 -30.87
CA PHE A 388 -14.31 -25.33 -31.55
C PHE A 388 -14.59 -25.02 -33.02
N ILE A 389 -13.82 -25.62 -33.92
CA ILE A 389 -14.16 -25.67 -35.34
C ILE A 389 -14.66 -27.10 -35.56
N GLY A 390 -15.96 -27.29 -35.31
CA GLY A 390 -16.66 -28.54 -35.59
C GLY A 390 -17.11 -28.60 -37.04
#